data_AF-A0A7R9DY67-F1
#
_entry.id   AF-A0A7R9DY67-F1
#
_cell.length_a   1.000
_cell.length_b   1.000
_cell.length_c   1.000
_cell.angle_alpha   90.00
_cell.angle_beta   90.00
_cell.angle_gamma   90.00
#
_symmetry.space_group_name_H-M   'P 1'
#
loop_
_entity.id
_entity.type
_entity.pdbx_description
1 polymer ?
#
loop_
_entity_poly.entity_id
_entity_poly.type
_entity_poly.pdbx_seq_one_letter_code
_entity_poly.pdbx_strand_id
1 'polypeptide(L)'
;MFETGVVVQWTHQIRVALSDRDQGSSQDMLGPTDEHSFWIYRYENLAGVDFQLKNKHVKHICDILHMAQSTYIKQFVVLVEEIKECMKEAKSNIEFLQILNEPCAELETVNDPERLSDLCRAFSNQIILQCCQSVDLPFIFKGNAQAGIKILKDCIECCVMYKLLYEKISEAHKENGDKVWVLDEASIFNHVDSFCQRCKDLIEVCDAMIIFGRMDETQNIAMPSFGGTRGEEFEKVCENIEKNFNTYLQAIKDTQDTILDVQVPTWYDDILRIELKRMLMCLLPRFRSHTKELEVVIENLMDSVFEIVQHAEEGLHALQAFYHYSKRSAVRKMFDKKTVYVYKLFEDDLQATKKELVDEKEQYPASLPYYAGRALMARLKKRRLERLMKMLDDAEWLPYCGVGEEVRTQFNKLVKTIDDMVMDIYHKWIDSLDENMAARLNRPLLCRSLVHQGLLESNFDR
;
A
#
# COMPACT_ATOMS: atom_id res chain seq x y z
N MET A 1 25.81 51.71 3.54
CA MET A 1 24.39 51.96 3.15
C MET A 1 24.14 51.81 1.65
N PHE A 2 25.14 51.95 0.77
CA PHE A 2 25.00 51.70 -0.68
C PHE A 2 25.03 50.20 -1.09
N GLU A 3 25.58 49.32 -0.26
CA GLU A 3 25.80 47.90 -0.60
C GLU A 3 24.51 47.04 -0.63
N THR A 4 23.44 47.46 0.06
CA THR A 4 22.16 46.71 0.10
C THR A 4 21.28 46.96 -1.13
N GLY A 5 21.39 48.12 -1.79
CA GLY A 5 20.54 48.48 -2.92
C GLY A 5 20.79 47.65 -4.17
N VAL A 6 22.06 47.31 -4.45
CA VAL A 6 22.45 46.53 -5.64
C VAL A 6 21.94 45.10 -5.57
N VAL A 7 22.09 44.44 -4.42
CA VAL A 7 21.60 43.07 -4.23
C VAL A 7 20.08 43.02 -4.30
N VAL A 8 19.39 44.00 -3.70
CA VAL A 8 17.92 44.10 -3.77
C VAL A 8 17.44 44.28 -5.22
N GLN A 9 18.14 45.10 -6.02
CA GLN A 9 17.84 45.26 -7.44
C GLN A 9 18.07 43.96 -8.22
N TRP A 10 19.16 43.24 -7.96
CA TRP A 10 19.41 41.94 -8.59
C TRP A 10 18.36 40.90 -8.18
N THR A 11 17.99 40.84 -6.90
CA THR A 11 16.90 39.99 -6.40
C THR A 11 15.59 40.29 -7.12
N HIS A 12 15.27 41.57 -7.35
CA HIS A 12 14.06 41.96 -8.08
C HIS A 12 14.12 41.53 -9.55
N GLN A 13 15.24 41.78 -10.24
CA GLN A 13 15.41 41.38 -11.65
C GLN A 13 15.34 39.86 -11.84
N ILE A 14 15.95 39.09 -10.94
CA ILE A 14 15.87 37.63 -10.97
C ILE A 14 14.43 37.16 -10.77
N ARG A 15 13.68 37.77 -9.83
CA ARG A 15 12.27 37.43 -9.63
C ARG A 15 11.42 37.75 -10.86
N VAL A 16 11.68 38.86 -11.55
CA VAL A 16 10.98 39.20 -12.79
C VAL A 16 11.25 38.14 -13.87
N ALA A 17 12.52 37.74 -14.06
CA ALA A 17 12.89 36.68 -15.00
C ALA A 17 12.27 35.32 -14.65
N LEU A 18 12.17 34.97 -13.36
CA LEU A 18 11.52 33.73 -12.90
C LEU A 18 9.99 33.78 -13.03
N SER A 19 9.40 34.97 -12.95
CA SER A 19 7.95 35.20 -13.03
C SER A 19 7.37 35.23 -14.43
N ASP A 20 8.22 35.24 -15.47
CA ASP A 20 7.83 35.21 -16.89
C ASP A 20 7.28 33.82 -17.26
N ARG A 21 6.23 33.35 -16.58
CA ARG A 21 5.67 32.00 -16.70
C ARG A 21 4.53 31.88 -17.71
N ASP A 22 3.96 33.01 -18.15
CA ASP A 22 2.82 33.04 -19.07
C ASP A 22 2.93 34.25 -20.02
N GLN A 23 3.18 34.00 -21.31
CA GLN A 23 2.95 34.98 -22.38
C GLN A 23 1.69 34.69 -23.20
N GLY A 24 0.92 33.65 -22.84
CA GLY A 24 -0.36 33.36 -23.49
C GLY A 24 -1.49 34.18 -22.90
N SER A 25 -2.04 35.12 -23.67
CA SER A 25 -3.41 35.55 -23.40
C SER A 25 -4.34 34.37 -23.70
N SER A 26 -5.41 34.16 -22.93
CA SER A 26 -6.38 33.07 -23.17
C SER A 26 -7.12 33.17 -24.53
N GLN A 27 -6.76 34.16 -25.36
CA GLN A 27 -7.30 34.43 -26.70
C GLN A 27 -6.31 34.11 -27.83
N ASP A 28 -5.03 33.84 -27.55
CA ASP A 28 -4.06 33.50 -28.58
C ASP A 28 -4.08 32.00 -28.87
N MET A 29 -4.38 31.64 -30.11
CA MET A 29 -4.30 30.27 -30.63
C MET A 29 -2.83 29.86 -30.78
N LEU A 30 -2.14 29.62 -29.66
CA LEU A 30 -0.74 29.21 -29.63
C LEU A 30 -0.59 27.75 -30.05
N GLY A 31 0.31 27.49 -31.00
CA GLY A 31 0.65 26.16 -31.49
C GLY A 31 1.79 25.50 -30.71
N PRO A 32 2.01 24.18 -30.89
CA PRO A 32 3.13 23.46 -30.25
C PRO A 32 4.52 24.04 -30.60
N THR A 33 4.66 24.62 -31.79
CA THR A 33 5.87 25.31 -32.25
C THR A 33 6.11 26.64 -31.51
N ASP A 34 5.04 27.35 -31.14
CA ASP A 34 5.11 28.56 -30.30
C ASP A 34 5.53 28.21 -28.88
N GLU A 35 4.99 27.11 -28.33
CA GLU A 35 5.35 26.59 -27.01
C GLU A 35 6.82 26.16 -26.97
N HIS A 36 7.30 25.43 -27.99
CA HIS A 36 8.72 25.07 -28.11
C HIS A 36 9.63 26.32 -28.18
N SER A 37 9.22 27.33 -28.96
CA SER A 37 9.95 28.60 -29.09
C SER A 37 10.00 29.37 -27.76
N PHE A 38 8.91 29.33 -26.98
CA PHE A 38 8.86 29.90 -25.64
C PHE A 38 9.85 29.22 -24.69
N TRP A 39 9.91 27.89 -24.68
CA TRP A 39 10.84 27.17 -23.81
C TRP A 39 12.31 27.42 -24.18
N ILE A 40 12.63 27.55 -25.48
CA ILE A 40 13.95 28.01 -25.95
C ILE A 40 14.26 29.39 -25.39
N TYR A 41 13.37 30.37 -25.62
CA TYR A 41 13.54 31.74 -25.14
C TYR A 41 13.73 31.79 -23.61
N ARG A 42 12.94 31.02 -22.86
CA ARG A 42 13.03 30.91 -21.41
C ARG A 42 14.39 30.36 -20.98
N TYR A 43 14.85 29.28 -21.62
CA TYR A 43 16.15 28.69 -21.33
C TYR A 43 17.30 29.66 -21.64
N GLU A 44 17.26 30.33 -22.79
CA GLU A 44 18.29 31.29 -23.20
C GLU A 44 18.37 32.49 -22.23
N ASN A 45 17.23 33.04 -21.83
CA ASN A 45 17.18 34.12 -20.85
C ASN A 45 17.74 33.70 -19.49
N LEU A 46 17.29 32.57 -18.95
CA LEU A 46 17.77 32.08 -17.65
C LEU A 46 19.26 31.70 -17.71
N ALA A 47 19.72 31.11 -18.81
CA ALA A 47 21.13 30.83 -19.04
C ALA A 47 21.97 32.12 -19.11
N GLY A 48 21.44 33.16 -19.75
CA GLY A 48 22.06 34.49 -19.78
C GLY A 48 22.20 35.09 -18.38
N VAL A 49 21.17 34.98 -17.54
CA VAL A 49 21.22 35.44 -16.15
C VAL A 49 22.22 34.61 -15.32
N ASP A 50 22.20 33.27 -15.43
CA ASP A 50 23.17 32.40 -14.74
C ASP A 50 24.63 32.69 -15.16
N PHE A 51 24.85 33.01 -16.43
CA PHE A 51 26.17 33.42 -16.91
C PHE A 51 26.64 34.74 -16.26
N GLN A 52 25.76 35.74 -16.16
CA GLN A 52 26.07 37.00 -15.49
C GLN A 52 26.38 36.80 -13.99
N LEU A 53 25.62 35.92 -13.33
CA LEU A 53 25.80 35.58 -11.91
C LEU A 53 27.13 34.85 -11.64
N LYS A 54 27.68 34.16 -12.64
CA LYS A 54 28.99 33.49 -12.54
C LYS A 54 30.18 34.44 -12.64
N ASN A 55 29.96 35.73 -12.96
CA ASN A 55 31.01 36.73 -13.04
C ASN A 55 31.80 36.84 -11.72
N LYS A 56 33.14 36.89 -11.81
CA LYS A 56 34.04 36.95 -10.66
C LYS A 56 33.75 38.14 -9.74
N HIS A 57 33.32 39.28 -10.28
CA HIS A 57 32.98 40.46 -9.49
C HIS A 57 31.69 40.26 -8.68
N VAL A 58 30.67 39.61 -9.26
CA VAL A 58 29.42 39.27 -8.58
C VAL A 58 29.69 38.28 -7.45
N LYS A 59 30.49 37.24 -7.71
CA LYS A 59 30.91 36.28 -6.67
C LYS A 59 31.65 36.96 -5.52
N HIS A 60 32.59 37.85 -5.84
CA HIS A 60 33.33 38.59 -4.82
C HIS A 60 32.42 39.46 -3.93
N ILE A 61 31.41 40.11 -4.52
CA ILE A 61 30.39 40.87 -3.78
C ILE A 61 29.57 39.93 -2.90
N CYS A 62 29.16 38.77 -3.40
CA CYS A 62 28.46 37.75 -2.61
C CYS A 62 29.30 37.27 -1.42
N ASP A 63 30.61 37.04 -1.59
CA ASP A 63 31.51 36.59 -0.53
C ASP A 63 31.64 37.64 0.59
N ILE A 64 31.78 38.92 0.22
CA ILE A 64 31.80 40.04 1.17
C ILE A 64 30.50 40.10 1.97
N LEU A 65 29.35 39.95 1.30
CA LEU A 65 28.04 40.00 1.94
C LEU A 65 27.77 38.78 2.86
N HIS A 66 28.34 37.61 2.53
CA HIS A 66 28.34 36.45 3.42
C HIS A 66 29.19 36.71 4.67
N MET A 67 30.39 37.29 4.52
CA MET A 67 31.24 37.67 5.65
C MET A 67 30.57 38.73 6.54
N ALA A 68 29.80 39.64 5.95
CA ALA A 68 29.02 40.65 6.66
C ALA A 68 27.70 40.13 7.25
N GLN A 69 27.39 38.84 7.10
CA GLN A 69 26.13 38.20 7.58
C GLN A 69 24.85 38.92 7.14
N SER A 70 24.83 39.43 5.90
CA SER A 70 23.65 40.11 5.35
C SER A 70 22.44 39.16 5.27
N THR A 71 21.24 39.66 5.56
CA THR A 71 20.00 38.88 5.40
C THR A 71 19.58 38.72 3.94
N TYR A 72 19.94 39.69 3.08
CA TYR A 72 19.58 39.72 1.66
C TYR A 72 20.34 38.70 0.82
N ILE A 73 21.56 38.34 1.22
CA ILE A 73 22.37 37.37 0.48
C ILE A 73 21.76 35.95 0.53
N LYS A 74 21.10 35.60 1.65
CA LYS A 74 20.41 34.31 1.77
C LYS A 74 19.27 34.17 0.74
N GLN A 75 18.45 35.22 0.61
CA GLN A 75 17.37 35.24 -0.38
C GLN A 75 17.91 35.23 -1.82
N PHE A 76 19.02 35.93 -2.05
CA PHE A 76 19.68 35.94 -3.35
C PHE A 76 20.19 34.55 -3.75
N VAL A 77 20.89 33.84 -2.85
CA VAL A 77 21.40 32.48 -3.13
C VAL A 77 20.27 31.50 -3.46
N VAL A 78 19.16 31.55 -2.75
CA VAL A 78 17.98 30.71 -3.03
C VAL A 78 17.45 30.95 -4.45
N LEU A 79 17.34 32.22 -4.88
CA LEU A 79 16.91 32.54 -6.23
C LEU A 79 17.90 32.09 -7.31
N VAL A 80 19.20 32.09 -7.01
CA VAL A 80 20.23 31.55 -7.93
C VAL A 80 20.09 30.03 -8.08
N GLU A 81 19.72 29.31 -7.03
CA GLU A 81 19.41 27.88 -7.12
C GLU A 81 18.11 27.63 -7.90
N GLU A 82 17.08 28.45 -7.68
CA GLU A 82 15.81 28.37 -8.41
C GLU A 82 15.99 28.59 -9.92
N ILE A 83 16.86 29.52 -10.35
CA ILE A 83 17.23 29.68 -11.76
C ILE A 83 17.76 28.37 -12.35
N LYS A 84 18.63 27.65 -11.63
CA LYS A 84 19.23 26.41 -12.13
C LYS A 84 18.19 25.29 -12.28
N GLU A 85 17.25 25.19 -11.35
CA GLU A 85 16.16 24.21 -11.45
C GLU A 85 15.21 24.55 -12.61
N CYS A 86 14.80 25.81 -12.76
CA CYS A 86 14.00 26.25 -13.92
C CYS A 86 14.73 26.07 -15.25
N MET A 87 16.06 26.20 -15.30
CA MET A 87 16.84 25.90 -16.50
C MET A 87 16.84 24.40 -16.84
N LYS A 88 16.90 23.51 -15.84
CA LYS A 88 16.79 22.05 -16.07
C LYS A 88 15.40 21.70 -16.59
N GLU A 89 14.36 22.27 -15.99
CA GLU A 89 12.97 22.12 -16.43
C GLU A 89 12.81 22.60 -17.88
N ALA A 90 13.25 23.82 -18.18
CA ALA A 90 13.14 24.38 -19.53
C ALA A 90 13.89 23.53 -20.56
N LYS A 91 15.10 23.05 -20.22
CA LYS A 91 15.86 22.16 -21.08
C LYS A 91 15.13 20.84 -21.33
N SER A 92 14.56 20.23 -20.29
CA SER A 92 13.76 19.02 -20.42
C SER A 92 12.55 19.25 -21.33
N ASN A 93 11.84 20.38 -21.17
CA ASN A 93 10.68 20.71 -21.99
C ASN A 93 11.07 20.97 -23.46
N ILE A 94 12.18 21.64 -23.74
CA ILE A 94 12.73 21.76 -25.10
C ILE A 94 13.01 20.37 -25.69
N GLU A 95 13.66 19.49 -24.93
CA GLU A 95 14.01 18.15 -25.39
C GLU A 95 12.80 17.28 -25.73
N PHE A 96 11.67 17.48 -25.04
CA PHE A 96 10.40 16.81 -25.34
C PHE A 96 9.63 17.48 -26.47
N LEU A 97 9.53 18.81 -26.48
CA LEU A 97 8.75 19.56 -27.47
C LEU A 97 9.43 19.57 -28.85
N GLN A 98 10.77 19.50 -28.94
CA GLN A 98 11.48 19.46 -30.22
C GLN A 98 11.05 18.26 -31.08
N ILE A 99 10.62 17.17 -30.44
CA ILE A 99 10.11 15.96 -31.09
C ILE A 99 8.85 16.27 -31.92
N LEU A 100 8.07 17.27 -31.50
CA LEU A 100 6.83 17.68 -32.14
C LEU A 100 7.04 18.65 -33.30
N ASN A 101 8.19 19.31 -33.42
CA ASN A 101 8.40 20.37 -34.43
C ASN A 101 8.28 19.85 -35.86
N GLU A 102 8.97 18.75 -36.18
CA GLU A 102 8.92 18.16 -37.53
C GLU A 102 7.52 17.60 -37.84
N PRO A 103 6.88 16.79 -36.95
CA PRO A 103 5.50 16.36 -37.15
C PRO A 103 4.48 17.50 -37.27
N CYS A 104 4.59 18.56 -36.46
CA CYS A 104 3.68 19.70 -36.52
C CYS A 104 3.86 20.52 -37.80
N ALA A 105 5.11 20.75 -38.24
CA ALA A 105 5.39 21.39 -39.51
C ALA A 105 4.89 20.54 -40.69
N GLU A 106 4.99 19.22 -40.61
CA GLU A 106 4.38 18.34 -41.60
C GLU A 106 2.86 18.42 -41.56
N LEU A 107 2.22 18.38 -40.38
CA LEU A 107 0.77 18.50 -40.21
C LEU A 107 0.19 19.78 -40.83
N GLU A 108 0.87 20.91 -40.71
CA GLU A 108 0.47 22.18 -41.35
C GLU A 108 0.45 22.09 -42.89
N THR A 109 1.19 21.15 -43.48
CA THR A 109 1.31 20.95 -44.93
C THR A 109 0.54 19.72 -45.45
N VAL A 110 0.00 18.89 -44.56
CA VAL A 110 -0.65 17.62 -44.91
C VAL A 110 -2.12 17.87 -45.31
N ASN A 111 -2.40 17.68 -46.60
CA ASN A 111 -3.76 17.65 -47.15
C ASN A 111 -4.26 16.21 -47.41
N ASP A 112 -3.46 15.20 -47.04
CA ASP A 112 -3.65 13.78 -47.39
C ASP A 112 -3.81 12.89 -46.13
N PRO A 113 -4.96 12.19 -45.94
CA PRO A 113 -5.22 11.36 -44.77
C PRO A 113 -4.21 10.22 -44.54
N GLU A 114 -3.59 9.66 -45.59
CA GLU A 114 -2.63 8.56 -45.41
C GLU A 114 -1.36 9.02 -44.68
N ARG A 115 -0.87 10.21 -45.01
CA ARG A 115 0.33 10.79 -44.42
C ARG A 115 0.13 11.19 -42.95
N LEU A 116 -1.10 11.55 -42.59
CA LEU A 116 -1.49 11.79 -41.20
C LEU A 116 -1.43 10.51 -40.34
N SER A 117 -1.87 9.37 -40.89
CA SER A 117 -1.79 8.07 -40.22
C SER A 117 -0.34 7.67 -39.92
N ASP A 118 0.57 7.94 -40.86
CA ASP A 118 2.00 7.68 -40.69
C ASP A 118 2.63 8.55 -39.60
N LEU A 119 2.28 9.83 -39.54
CA LEU A 119 2.74 10.75 -38.50
C LEU A 119 2.23 10.32 -37.11
N CYS A 120 0.94 9.96 -37.00
CA CYS A 120 0.38 9.45 -35.74
C CYS A 120 1.09 8.15 -35.29
N ARG A 121 1.42 7.26 -36.23
CA ARG A 121 2.19 6.04 -35.95
C ARG A 121 3.62 6.34 -35.50
N ALA A 122 4.31 7.29 -36.15
CA ALA A 122 5.65 7.72 -35.74
C ALA A 122 5.62 8.32 -34.33
N PHE A 123 4.61 9.13 -34.04
CA PHE A 123 4.41 9.72 -32.72
C PHE A 123 4.09 8.65 -31.65
N SER A 124 3.20 7.70 -31.94
CA SER A 124 2.95 6.52 -31.09
C SER A 124 4.25 5.77 -30.75
N ASN A 125 5.09 5.50 -31.73
CA ASN A 125 6.37 4.82 -31.52
C ASN A 125 7.32 5.64 -30.64
N GLN A 126 7.35 6.95 -30.81
CA GLN A 126 8.19 7.83 -30.02
C GLN A 126 7.74 7.90 -28.55
N ILE A 127 6.42 7.94 -28.29
CA ILE A 127 5.88 7.83 -26.92
C ILE A 127 6.37 6.53 -26.27
N ILE A 128 6.24 5.40 -26.97
CA ILE A 128 6.69 4.09 -26.45
C ILE A 128 8.19 4.12 -26.14
N LEU A 129 9.03 4.67 -27.03
CA LEU A 129 10.47 4.78 -26.81
C LEU A 129 10.80 5.60 -25.56
N GLN A 130 10.12 6.72 -25.35
CA GLN A 130 10.31 7.55 -24.16
C GLN A 130 9.87 6.83 -22.89
N CYS A 131 8.71 6.16 -22.91
CA CYS A 131 8.26 5.34 -21.78
C CYS A 131 9.27 4.21 -21.48
N CYS A 132 9.77 3.50 -22.49
CA CYS A 132 10.78 2.45 -22.30
C CYS A 132 12.07 2.97 -21.67
N GLN A 133 12.54 4.16 -22.06
CA GLN A 133 13.74 4.78 -21.47
C GLN A 133 13.55 5.18 -20.00
N SER A 134 12.31 5.49 -19.59
CA SER A 134 12.01 5.81 -18.21
C SER A 134 12.03 4.57 -17.29
N VAL A 135 11.78 3.37 -17.82
CA VAL A 135 11.66 2.13 -17.04
C VAL A 135 13.02 1.44 -16.88
N ASP A 136 13.56 1.44 -15.66
CA ASP A 136 14.78 0.70 -15.30
C ASP A 136 14.45 -0.70 -14.74
N LEU A 137 14.46 -1.71 -15.63
CA LEU A 137 14.18 -3.10 -15.26
C LEU A 137 15.19 -3.68 -14.23
N PRO A 138 16.52 -3.51 -14.38
CA PRO A 138 17.48 -3.91 -13.36
C PRO A 138 17.20 -3.33 -11.97
N PHE A 139 16.81 -2.06 -11.90
CA PHE A 139 16.43 -1.41 -10.65
C PHE A 139 15.19 -2.05 -10.03
N ILE A 140 14.13 -2.29 -10.83
CA ILE A 140 12.90 -2.96 -10.38
C ILE A 140 13.24 -4.34 -9.83
N PHE A 141 13.95 -5.17 -10.60
CA PHE A 141 14.29 -6.54 -10.26
C PHE A 141 15.27 -6.72 -9.09
N LYS A 142 15.88 -5.63 -8.62
CA LYS A 142 16.69 -5.60 -7.38
C LYS A 142 15.83 -5.50 -6.10
N GLY A 143 14.52 -5.30 -6.26
CA GLY A 143 13.55 -5.27 -5.16
C GLY A 143 12.81 -3.94 -5.00
N ASN A 144 12.86 -3.07 -6.01
CA ASN A 144 12.13 -1.79 -6.02
C ASN A 144 10.80 -1.95 -6.78
N ALA A 145 9.99 -2.90 -6.31
CA ALA A 145 8.78 -3.32 -7.01
C ALA A 145 7.69 -2.24 -6.96
N GLN A 146 7.56 -1.47 -5.88
CA GLN A 146 6.55 -0.41 -5.77
C GLN A 146 6.85 0.75 -6.72
N ALA A 147 8.12 1.17 -6.80
CA ALA A 147 8.60 2.15 -7.76
C ALA A 147 8.37 1.68 -9.21
N GLY A 148 8.62 0.39 -9.47
CA GLY A 148 8.30 -0.25 -10.75
C GLY A 148 6.82 -0.18 -11.11
N ILE A 149 5.93 -0.54 -10.17
CA ILE A 149 4.47 -0.45 -10.38
C ILE A 149 4.05 0.99 -10.69
N LYS A 150 4.61 1.97 -9.97
CA LYS A 150 4.29 3.38 -10.18
C LYS A 150 4.68 3.83 -11.59
N ILE A 151 5.93 3.64 -11.99
CA ILE A 151 6.41 4.10 -13.30
C ILE A 151 5.69 3.41 -14.47
N LEU A 152 5.35 2.12 -14.32
CA LEU A 152 4.59 1.39 -15.34
C LEU A 152 3.14 1.89 -15.44
N LYS A 153 2.51 2.28 -14.33
CA LYS A 153 1.20 2.92 -14.34
C LYS A 153 1.25 4.29 -15.00
N ASP A 154 2.26 5.09 -14.70
CA ASP A 154 2.47 6.42 -15.32
C ASP A 154 2.67 6.28 -16.84
N CYS A 155 3.39 5.25 -17.30
CA CYS A 155 3.54 4.93 -18.73
C CYS A 155 2.21 4.55 -19.38
N ILE A 156 1.40 3.70 -18.74
CA ILE A 156 0.07 3.32 -19.23
C ILE A 156 -0.84 4.55 -19.30
N GLU A 157 -0.82 5.40 -18.27
CA GLU A 157 -1.62 6.62 -18.22
C GLU A 157 -1.24 7.59 -19.35
N CYS A 158 0.07 7.76 -19.61
CA CYS A 158 0.56 8.55 -20.74
C CYS A 158 -0.01 8.03 -22.08
N CYS A 159 0.05 6.73 -22.32
CA CYS A 159 -0.50 6.11 -23.54
C CYS A 159 -2.02 6.26 -23.65
N VAL A 160 -2.76 6.16 -22.54
CA VAL A 160 -4.21 6.35 -22.51
C VAL A 160 -4.57 7.82 -22.77
N MET A 161 -3.84 8.76 -22.16
CA MET A 161 -4.03 10.19 -22.38
C MET A 161 -3.76 10.58 -23.84
N TYR A 162 -2.74 10.01 -24.47
CA TYR A 162 -2.49 10.19 -25.90
C TYR A 162 -3.68 9.74 -26.76
N LYS A 163 -4.23 8.55 -26.50
CA LYS A 163 -5.43 8.06 -27.21
C LYS A 163 -6.63 9.00 -27.04
N LEU A 164 -6.88 9.47 -25.82
CA LEU A 164 -7.97 10.41 -25.53
C LEU A 164 -7.78 11.76 -26.26
N LEU A 165 -6.55 12.25 -26.35
CA LEU A 165 -6.24 13.48 -27.10
C LEU A 165 -6.45 13.28 -28.60
N TYR A 166 -6.03 12.15 -29.15
CA TYR A 166 -6.25 11.81 -30.54
C TYR A 166 -7.75 11.74 -30.87
N GLU A 167 -8.56 11.10 -30.03
CA GLU A 167 -10.02 11.03 -30.19
C GLU A 167 -10.64 12.43 -30.24
N LYS A 168 -10.27 13.32 -29.30
CA LYS A 168 -10.74 14.71 -29.28
C LYS A 168 -10.37 15.49 -30.54
N ILE A 169 -9.14 15.35 -31.03
CA ILE A 169 -8.68 16.02 -32.27
C ILE A 169 -9.46 15.49 -33.47
N SER A 170 -9.66 14.16 -33.53
CA SER A 170 -10.44 13.50 -34.59
C SER A 170 -11.90 13.97 -34.60
N GLU A 171 -12.54 14.09 -33.44
CA GLU A 171 -13.91 14.62 -33.29
C GLU A 171 -14.00 16.08 -33.73
N ALA A 172 -13.10 16.94 -33.24
CA ALA A 172 -13.08 18.37 -33.61
C ALA A 172 -12.89 18.57 -35.12
N HIS A 173 -12.07 17.73 -35.77
CA HIS A 173 -11.89 17.76 -37.22
C HIS A 173 -13.12 17.23 -37.96
N LYS A 174 -13.83 16.22 -37.44
CA LYS A 174 -15.10 15.74 -38.03
C LYS A 174 -16.18 16.83 -38.02
N GLU A 175 -16.22 17.65 -36.98
CA GLU A 175 -17.22 18.72 -36.84
C GLU A 175 -16.91 19.97 -37.65
N ASN A 176 -15.63 20.34 -37.78
CA ASN A 176 -15.21 21.63 -38.35
C ASN A 176 -14.45 21.54 -39.68
N GLY A 177 -14.03 20.33 -40.11
CA GLY A 177 -13.22 20.11 -41.30
C GLY A 177 -14.05 19.87 -42.56
N ASP A 178 -13.55 20.33 -43.71
CA ASP A 178 -14.18 20.12 -45.03
C ASP A 178 -14.19 18.65 -45.48
N LYS A 179 -13.35 17.79 -44.88
CA LYS A 179 -13.25 16.35 -45.15
C LYS A 179 -13.10 15.55 -43.86
N VAL A 180 -13.78 14.41 -43.75
CA VAL A 180 -13.67 13.51 -42.60
C VAL A 180 -12.33 12.74 -42.66
N TRP A 181 -11.60 12.70 -41.54
CA TRP A 181 -10.45 11.82 -41.37
C TRP A 181 -10.91 10.35 -41.36
N VAL A 182 -10.41 9.56 -42.31
CA VAL A 182 -10.56 8.09 -42.33
C VAL A 182 -9.20 7.51 -41.99
N LEU A 183 -8.88 7.45 -40.71
CA LEU A 183 -7.61 6.95 -40.19
C LEU A 183 -7.78 5.52 -39.67
N ASP A 184 -6.84 4.63 -39.97
CA ASP A 184 -6.82 3.28 -39.43
C ASP A 184 -6.25 3.30 -38.01
N GLU A 185 -7.13 3.52 -37.02
CA GLU A 185 -6.79 3.53 -35.60
C GLU A 185 -6.06 2.24 -35.15
N ALA A 186 -6.37 1.10 -35.77
CA ALA A 186 -5.71 -0.16 -35.44
C ALA A 186 -4.22 -0.13 -35.80
N SER A 187 -3.86 0.46 -36.95
CA SER A 187 -2.47 0.60 -37.38
C SER A 187 -1.66 1.60 -36.54
N ILE A 188 -2.33 2.58 -35.92
CA ILE A 188 -1.70 3.64 -35.11
C ILE A 188 -1.48 3.16 -33.68
N PHE A 189 -2.44 2.41 -33.12
CA PHE A 189 -2.49 2.08 -31.70
C PHE A 189 -2.14 0.63 -31.35
N ASN A 190 -2.02 -0.29 -32.31
CA ASN A 190 -1.63 -1.69 -32.04
C ASN A 190 -0.37 -1.83 -31.17
N HIS A 191 0.66 -1.03 -31.44
CA HIS A 191 1.91 -1.00 -30.68
C HIS A 191 1.71 -0.38 -29.29
N VAL A 192 0.88 0.67 -29.20
CA VAL A 192 0.54 1.32 -27.92
C VAL A 192 -0.23 0.35 -27.03
N ASP A 193 -1.21 -0.37 -27.56
CA ASP A 193 -1.97 -1.38 -26.82
C ASP A 193 -1.08 -2.55 -26.38
N SER A 194 -0.21 -3.01 -27.28
CA SER A 194 0.77 -4.05 -26.97
C SER A 194 1.73 -3.63 -25.86
N PHE A 195 2.20 -2.38 -25.89
CA PHE A 195 3.05 -1.81 -24.85
C PHE A 195 2.31 -1.70 -23.51
N CYS A 196 1.10 -1.15 -23.50
CA CYS A 196 0.25 -1.06 -22.31
C CYS A 196 0.00 -2.44 -21.70
N GLN A 197 -0.23 -3.46 -22.52
CA GLN A 197 -0.43 -4.82 -22.04
C GLN A 197 0.85 -5.39 -21.40
N ARG A 198 2.02 -5.19 -22.01
CA ARG A 198 3.31 -5.59 -21.42
C ARG A 198 3.59 -4.88 -20.10
N CYS A 199 3.23 -3.61 -19.98
CA CYS A 199 3.33 -2.88 -18.71
C CYS A 199 2.44 -3.49 -17.64
N LYS A 200 1.18 -3.86 -17.96
CA LYS A 200 0.28 -4.56 -17.04
C LYS A 200 0.82 -5.92 -16.60
N ASP A 201 1.40 -6.66 -17.54
CA ASP A 201 2.01 -7.96 -17.25
C ASP A 201 3.23 -7.81 -16.32
N LEU A 202 4.05 -6.76 -16.50
CA LEU A 202 5.17 -6.49 -15.61
C LEU A 202 4.74 -5.96 -14.23
N ILE A 203 3.63 -5.21 -14.14
CA ILE A 203 3.00 -4.84 -12.87
C ILE A 203 2.62 -6.10 -12.08
N GLU A 204 2.06 -7.12 -12.74
CA GLU A 204 1.70 -8.39 -12.09
C GLU A 204 2.94 -9.14 -11.55
N VAL A 205 4.08 -9.07 -12.26
CA VAL A 205 5.36 -9.60 -11.79
C VAL A 205 5.83 -8.82 -10.56
N CYS A 206 5.73 -7.49 -10.55
CA CYS A 206 6.07 -6.66 -9.40
C CYS A 206 5.19 -6.98 -8.18
N ASP A 207 3.88 -7.14 -8.37
CA ASP A 207 2.96 -7.59 -7.31
C ASP A 207 3.36 -8.97 -6.76
N ALA A 208 3.81 -9.89 -7.63
CA ALA A 208 4.31 -11.19 -7.21
C ALA A 208 5.63 -11.08 -6.43
N MET A 209 6.53 -10.16 -6.81
CA MET A 209 7.77 -9.89 -6.10
C MET A 209 7.51 -9.39 -4.68
N ILE A 210 6.54 -8.50 -4.50
CA ILE A 210 6.12 -8.01 -3.19
C ILE A 210 5.54 -9.16 -2.36
N ILE A 211 4.66 -9.98 -2.94
CA ILE A 211 3.89 -10.99 -2.19
C ILE A 211 4.70 -12.25 -1.87
N PHE A 212 5.33 -12.87 -2.87
CA PHE A 212 6.05 -14.14 -2.71
C PHE A 212 7.55 -13.95 -2.46
N GLY A 213 8.13 -12.88 -3.00
CA GLY A 213 9.55 -12.55 -2.80
C GLY A 213 9.81 -11.65 -1.60
N ARG A 214 8.75 -11.12 -0.95
CA ARG A 214 8.84 -10.11 0.12
C ARG A 214 9.72 -8.91 -0.27
N MET A 215 9.73 -8.56 -1.55
CA MET A 215 10.52 -7.47 -2.11
C MET A 215 9.69 -6.19 -2.16
N ASP A 216 9.57 -5.53 -1.01
CA ASP A 216 8.91 -4.22 -0.89
C ASP A 216 9.89 -3.23 -0.26
N GLU A 217 10.21 -2.16 -0.99
CA GLU A 217 11.13 -1.12 -0.52
C GLU A 217 10.49 -0.18 0.53
N THR A 218 9.17 -0.19 0.67
CA THR A 218 8.42 0.69 1.59
C THR A 218 8.14 0.04 2.93
N GLN A 219 8.06 -1.29 2.97
CA GLN A 219 7.68 -2.05 4.16
C GLN A 219 8.56 -3.28 4.31
N ASN A 220 9.11 -3.48 5.51
CA ASN A 220 9.79 -4.73 5.83
C ASN A 220 8.77 -5.83 6.14
N ILE A 221 8.59 -6.75 5.21
CA ILE A 221 7.70 -7.89 5.35
C ILE A 221 8.48 -9.03 6.01
N ALA A 222 8.22 -9.25 7.30
CA ALA A 222 8.83 -10.35 8.05
C ALA A 222 8.43 -11.71 7.49
N MET A 223 9.29 -12.71 7.69
CA MET A 223 8.93 -14.10 7.42
C MET A 223 7.72 -14.50 8.28
N PRO A 224 6.70 -15.17 7.73
CA PRO A 224 5.61 -15.71 8.52
C PRO A 224 6.15 -16.66 9.59
N SER A 225 5.78 -16.41 10.84
CA SER A 225 6.16 -17.25 11.98
C SER A 225 4.96 -18.03 12.50
N PHE A 226 5.15 -19.30 12.83
CA PHE A 226 4.07 -20.16 13.32
C PHE A 226 4.40 -20.74 14.70
N GLY A 227 3.43 -20.67 15.61
CA GLY A 227 3.54 -21.28 16.93
C GLY A 227 3.34 -22.80 16.91
N GLY A 228 3.66 -23.46 18.03
CA GLY A 228 3.39 -24.88 18.25
C GLY A 228 4.48 -25.82 17.74
N THR A 229 4.24 -27.13 17.88
CA THR A 229 5.24 -28.19 17.60
C THR A 229 5.58 -28.35 16.13
N ARG A 230 4.69 -27.90 15.23
CA ARG A 230 4.87 -27.96 13.76
C ARG A 230 5.26 -26.61 13.15
N GLY A 231 5.53 -25.58 13.97
CA GLY A 231 5.82 -24.23 13.49
C GLY A 231 6.98 -24.19 12.49
N GLU A 232 8.11 -24.83 12.83
CA GLU A 232 9.30 -24.89 11.97
C GLU A 232 9.02 -25.60 10.63
N GLU A 233 8.13 -26.60 10.61
CA GLU A 233 7.72 -27.26 9.37
C GLU A 233 6.98 -26.29 8.44
N PHE A 234 6.09 -25.48 8.99
CA PHE A 234 5.33 -24.48 8.23
C PHE A 234 6.21 -23.33 7.75
N GLU A 235 7.15 -22.87 8.57
CA GLU A 235 8.14 -21.85 8.20
C GLU A 235 9.03 -22.33 7.04
N LYS A 236 9.44 -23.60 7.03
CA LYS A 236 10.16 -24.21 5.89
C LYS A 236 9.35 -24.23 4.60
N VAL A 237 8.02 -24.37 4.67
CA VAL A 237 7.16 -24.27 3.48
C VAL A 237 7.17 -22.83 2.94
N CYS A 238 7.08 -21.82 3.81
CA CYS A 238 7.21 -20.41 3.43
C CYS A 238 8.58 -20.10 2.79
N GLU A 239 9.67 -20.61 3.34
CA GLU A 239 11.00 -20.47 2.73
C GLU A 239 11.07 -21.10 1.34
N ASN A 240 10.45 -22.27 1.15
CA ASN A 240 10.44 -22.94 -0.15
C ASN A 240 9.59 -22.18 -1.18
N ILE A 241 8.48 -21.55 -0.77
CA ILE A 241 7.70 -20.66 -1.64
C ILE A 241 8.60 -19.54 -2.19
N GLU A 242 9.37 -18.88 -1.33
CA GLU A 242 10.26 -17.79 -1.73
C GLU A 242 11.43 -18.27 -2.61
N LYS A 243 12.04 -19.42 -2.28
CA LYS A 243 13.10 -20.03 -3.11
C LYS A 243 12.59 -20.39 -4.50
N ASN A 244 11.41 -20.99 -4.59
CA ASN A 244 10.78 -21.34 -5.86
C ASN A 244 10.45 -20.07 -6.66
N PHE A 245 9.85 -19.07 -6.00
CA PHE A 245 9.57 -17.78 -6.61
C PHE A 245 10.82 -17.11 -7.19
N ASN A 246 11.91 -17.05 -6.43
CA ASN A 246 13.17 -16.46 -6.88
C ASN A 246 13.76 -17.19 -8.09
N THR A 247 13.58 -18.51 -8.17
CA THR A 247 13.99 -19.30 -9.34
C THR A 247 13.19 -18.90 -10.58
N TYR A 248 11.87 -18.73 -10.45
CA TYR A 248 11.01 -18.27 -11.55
C TYR A 248 11.31 -16.83 -11.96
N LEU A 249 11.56 -15.96 -10.98
CA LEU A 249 11.94 -14.56 -11.23
C LEU A 249 13.27 -14.47 -11.97
N GLN A 250 14.25 -15.31 -11.63
CA GLN A 250 15.54 -15.34 -12.33
C GLN A 250 15.38 -15.64 -13.83
N ALA A 251 14.52 -16.60 -14.19
CA ALA A 251 14.24 -16.90 -15.59
C ALA A 251 13.62 -15.70 -16.35
N ILE A 252 12.90 -14.81 -15.64
CA ILE A 252 12.41 -13.55 -16.22
C ILE A 252 13.55 -12.54 -16.41
N LYS A 253 14.40 -12.38 -15.38
CA LYS A 253 15.55 -11.46 -15.43
C LYS A 253 16.49 -11.78 -16.60
N ASP A 254 16.70 -13.06 -16.89
CA ASP A 254 17.54 -13.52 -17.99
C ASP A 254 17.00 -13.11 -19.38
N THR A 255 15.74 -12.69 -19.46
CA THR A 255 15.07 -12.24 -20.69
C THR A 255 14.71 -10.75 -20.70
N GLN A 256 15.21 -9.97 -19.73
CA GLN A 256 14.78 -8.59 -19.47
C GLN A 256 14.89 -7.65 -20.68
N ASP A 257 15.91 -7.84 -21.52
CA ASP A 257 16.21 -6.95 -22.67
C ASP A 257 15.11 -6.94 -23.74
N THR A 258 14.21 -7.93 -23.72
CA THR A 258 13.15 -8.11 -24.73
C THR A 258 11.74 -7.86 -24.18
N ILE A 259 11.59 -7.62 -22.87
CA ILE A 259 10.28 -7.52 -22.20
C ILE A 259 9.44 -6.38 -22.78
N LEU A 260 10.05 -5.21 -23.01
CA LEU A 260 9.36 -4.00 -23.48
C LEU A 260 9.51 -3.72 -24.99
N ASP A 261 10.20 -4.59 -25.75
CA ASP A 261 10.41 -4.38 -27.20
C ASP A 261 9.17 -4.75 -28.04
N VAL A 262 8.44 -3.73 -28.49
CA VAL A 262 7.19 -3.84 -29.27
C VAL A 262 7.44 -4.07 -30.77
N GLN A 263 8.64 -3.75 -31.29
CA GLN A 263 8.94 -3.79 -32.73
C GLN A 263 9.23 -5.19 -33.25
N VAL A 264 9.55 -6.14 -32.37
CA VAL A 264 9.67 -7.54 -32.74
C VAL A 264 8.26 -8.06 -33.09
N PRO A 265 7.92 -8.33 -34.38
CA PRO A 265 6.55 -8.66 -34.82
C PRO A 265 6.10 -10.07 -34.43
N THR A 266 6.62 -10.58 -33.32
CA THR A 266 6.51 -11.98 -32.96
C THR A 266 5.95 -12.09 -31.55
N TRP A 267 4.71 -11.62 -31.42
CA TRP A 267 3.75 -12.40 -30.66
C TRP A 267 3.16 -13.54 -31.54
N TYR A 268 2.84 -13.33 -32.84
CA TYR A 268 1.99 -14.30 -33.57
C TYR A 268 2.60 -15.11 -34.72
N ASP A 269 3.65 -14.70 -35.46
CA ASP A 269 4.18 -15.60 -36.49
C ASP A 269 5.70 -15.46 -36.72
N ASP A 270 6.39 -16.61 -36.70
CA ASP A 270 7.25 -17.09 -37.79
C ASP A 270 8.13 -18.24 -37.29
N ILE A 271 8.04 -19.33 -38.05
CA ILE A 271 8.26 -20.76 -37.76
C ILE A 271 9.75 -21.16 -37.64
N LEU A 272 10.71 -20.23 -37.60
CA LEU A 272 12.15 -20.58 -37.56
C LEU A 272 12.93 -20.09 -36.33
N ARG A 273 12.28 -19.49 -35.32
CA ARG A 273 12.86 -19.07 -34.02
C ARG A 273 12.37 -19.91 -32.82
N ILE A 274 11.98 -21.17 -33.06
CA ILE A 274 11.05 -21.95 -32.21
C ILE A 274 11.50 -22.18 -30.75
N GLU A 275 12.79 -22.34 -30.42
CA GLU A 275 13.18 -22.70 -29.05
C GLU A 275 13.27 -21.50 -28.09
N LEU A 276 13.84 -20.37 -28.52
CA LEU A 276 13.84 -19.13 -27.71
C LEU A 276 12.51 -18.36 -27.80
N LYS A 277 11.80 -18.34 -28.95
CA LYS A 277 10.46 -17.71 -29.04
C LYS A 277 9.43 -18.42 -28.18
N ARG A 278 9.41 -19.77 -28.12
CA ARG A 278 8.50 -20.50 -27.20
C ARG A 278 8.77 -20.19 -25.74
N MET A 279 10.01 -19.88 -25.39
CA MET A 279 10.38 -19.55 -24.02
C MET A 279 9.80 -18.19 -23.62
N LEU A 280 9.91 -17.18 -24.50
CA LEU A 280 9.42 -15.82 -24.26
C LEU A 280 7.89 -15.70 -24.39
N MET A 281 7.29 -16.32 -25.42
CA MET A 281 5.84 -16.32 -25.69
C MET A 281 5.02 -17.10 -24.64
N CYS A 282 5.66 -18.06 -23.95
CA CYS A 282 5.06 -18.78 -22.82
C CYS A 282 5.53 -18.25 -21.47
N LEU A 283 6.44 -17.26 -21.40
CA LEU A 283 7.10 -16.91 -20.14
C LEU A 283 6.10 -16.37 -19.11
N LEU A 284 5.22 -15.46 -19.52
CA LEU A 284 4.17 -14.89 -18.68
C LEU A 284 3.06 -15.90 -18.36
N PRO A 285 2.49 -16.66 -19.32
CA PRO A 285 1.58 -17.76 -19.00
C PRO A 285 2.20 -18.81 -18.07
N ARG A 286 3.49 -19.13 -18.24
CA ARG A 286 4.23 -20.02 -17.35
C ARG A 286 4.42 -19.37 -15.99
N PHE A 287 4.82 -18.11 -15.92
CA PHE A 287 4.93 -17.39 -14.66
C PHE A 287 3.61 -17.38 -13.91
N ARG A 288 2.50 -17.07 -14.60
CA ARG A 288 1.14 -17.16 -14.05
C ARG A 288 0.77 -18.56 -13.58
N SER A 289 1.21 -19.61 -14.30
CA SER A 289 1.06 -21.00 -13.86
C SER A 289 1.84 -21.28 -12.58
N HIS A 290 3.11 -20.87 -12.53
CA HIS A 290 3.96 -21.06 -11.36
C HIS A 290 3.45 -20.24 -10.15
N THR A 291 3.02 -18.99 -10.33
CA THR A 291 2.40 -18.21 -9.26
C THR A 291 1.13 -18.87 -8.75
N LYS A 292 0.33 -19.46 -9.64
CA LYS A 292 -0.87 -20.23 -9.25
C LYS A 292 -0.51 -21.49 -8.46
N GLU A 293 0.58 -22.18 -8.82
CA GLU A 293 1.10 -23.29 -8.02
C GLU A 293 1.50 -22.83 -6.62
N LEU A 294 2.18 -21.68 -6.48
CA LEU A 294 2.51 -21.09 -5.18
C LEU A 294 1.24 -20.72 -4.38
N GLU A 295 0.21 -20.18 -5.04
CA GLU A 295 -1.09 -19.89 -4.40
C GLU A 295 -1.71 -21.16 -3.83
N VAL A 296 -1.72 -22.27 -4.58
CA VAL A 296 -2.23 -23.56 -4.09
C VAL A 296 -1.40 -24.09 -2.91
N VAL A 297 -0.07 -23.92 -2.93
CA VAL A 297 0.78 -24.30 -1.80
C VAL A 297 0.42 -23.48 -0.54
N ILE A 298 0.16 -22.18 -0.68
CA ILE A 298 -0.27 -21.32 0.43
C ILE A 298 -1.65 -21.73 0.95
N GLU A 299 -2.60 -22.04 0.07
CA GLU A 299 -3.93 -22.52 0.47
C GLU A 299 -3.84 -23.82 1.27
N ASN A 300 -3.06 -24.79 0.79
CA ASN A 300 -2.82 -26.06 1.49
C ASN A 300 -2.09 -25.86 2.84
N LEU A 301 -1.14 -24.93 2.88
CA LEU A 301 -0.44 -24.57 4.11
C LEU A 301 -1.42 -23.95 5.12
N MET A 302 -2.27 -23.02 4.67
CA MET A 302 -3.31 -22.41 5.50
C MET A 302 -4.28 -23.46 6.04
N ASP A 303 -4.70 -24.43 5.23
CA ASP A 303 -5.51 -25.55 5.73
C ASP A 303 -4.78 -26.35 6.81
N SER A 304 -3.54 -26.74 6.55
CA SER A 304 -2.71 -27.53 7.48
C SER A 304 -2.47 -26.81 8.82
N VAL A 305 -2.28 -25.48 8.79
CA VAL A 305 -2.13 -24.67 10.01
C VAL A 305 -3.46 -24.61 10.76
N PHE A 306 -4.58 -24.43 10.07
CA PHE A 306 -5.89 -24.34 10.72
C PHE A 306 -6.44 -25.68 11.24
N GLU A 307 -5.84 -26.81 10.87
CA GLU A 307 -6.13 -28.11 11.49
C GLU A 307 -5.65 -28.21 12.95
N ILE A 308 -4.61 -27.45 13.32
CA ILE A 308 -4.05 -27.46 14.69
C ILE A 308 -4.59 -26.35 15.57
N VAL A 309 -5.21 -25.31 14.99
CA VAL A 309 -5.76 -24.17 15.72
C VAL A 309 -6.97 -24.62 16.54
N GLN A 310 -6.91 -24.43 17.86
CA GLN A 310 -8.03 -24.76 18.76
C GLN A 310 -8.68 -23.54 19.39
N HIS A 311 -7.97 -22.41 19.43
CA HIS A 311 -8.41 -21.21 20.12
C HIS A 311 -8.38 -19.98 19.19
N ALA A 312 -9.25 -19.01 19.49
CA ALA A 312 -9.35 -17.79 18.68
C ALA A 312 -8.05 -16.97 18.64
N GLU A 313 -7.27 -16.97 19.73
CA GLU A 313 -5.97 -16.31 19.81
C GLU A 313 -4.95 -16.92 18.83
N GLU A 314 -4.82 -18.26 18.84
CA GLU A 314 -3.97 -18.98 17.89
C GLU A 314 -4.41 -18.75 16.45
N GLY A 315 -5.73 -18.78 16.21
CA GLY A 315 -6.32 -18.51 14.90
C GLY A 315 -6.02 -17.09 14.40
N LEU A 316 -6.05 -16.09 15.30
CA LEU A 316 -5.70 -14.72 14.96
C LEU A 316 -4.22 -14.59 14.58
N HIS A 317 -3.32 -15.22 15.34
CA HIS A 317 -1.90 -15.25 15.01
C HIS A 317 -1.63 -15.98 13.67
N ALA A 318 -2.33 -17.08 13.40
CA ALA A 318 -2.25 -17.76 12.12
C ALA A 318 -2.72 -16.86 10.97
N LEU A 319 -3.85 -16.15 11.11
CA LEU A 319 -4.31 -15.18 10.10
C LEU A 319 -3.28 -14.07 9.89
N GLN A 320 -2.64 -13.58 10.96
CA GLN A 320 -1.60 -12.56 10.84
C GLN A 320 -0.43 -13.04 9.96
N ALA A 321 0.00 -14.30 10.12
CA ALA A 321 1.06 -14.91 9.30
C ALA A 321 0.69 -14.99 7.80
N PHE A 322 -0.60 -15.17 7.48
CA PHE A 322 -1.09 -15.22 6.10
C PHE A 322 -1.58 -13.88 5.55
N TYR A 323 -1.62 -12.82 6.36
CA TYR A 323 -2.23 -11.55 5.98
C TYR A 323 -1.61 -10.98 4.70
N HIS A 324 -0.29 -11.05 4.55
CA HIS A 324 0.39 -10.57 3.37
C HIS A 324 0.01 -11.34 2.10
N TYR A 325 -0.09 -12.68 2.18
CA TYR A 325 -0.55 -13.51 1.07
C TYR A 325 -2.02 -13.27 0.70
N SER A 326 -2.85 -12.85 1.67
CA SER A 326 -4.27 -12.56 1.44
C SER A 326 -4.51 -11.40 0.46
N LYS A 327 -3.48 -10.59 0.16
CA LYS A 327 -3.56 -9.53 -0.86
C LYS A 327 -3.75 -10.10 -2.28
N ARG A 328 -3.40 -11.37 -2.52
CA ARG A 328 -3.74 -12.08 -3.76
C ARG A 328 -5.20 -12.51 -3.76
N SER A 329 -5.91 -12.21 -4.86
CA SER A 329 -7.33 -12.53 -5.02
C SER A 329 -7.64 -14.02 -4.90
N ALA A 330 -6.73 -14.90 -5.33
CA ALA A 330 -6.90 -16.35 -5.22
C ALA A 330 -6.96 -16.79 -3.74
N VAL A 331 -5.96 -16.40 -2.95
CA VAL A 331 -5.83 -16.76 -1.52
C VAL A 331 -6.87 -16.03 -0.66
N ARG A 332 -7.34 -14.85 -1.09
CA ARG A 332 -8.27 -14.00 -0.33
C ARG A 332 -9.54 -14.75 0.10
N LYS A 333 -10.13 -15.53 -0.81
CA LYS A 333 -11.35 -16.29 -0.52
C LYS A 333 -11.14 -17.28 0.62
N MET A 334 -9.98 -17.90 0.70
CA MET A 334 -9.65 -18.86 1.75
C MET A 334 -9.40 -18.15 3.09
N PHE A 335 -8.66 -17.05 3.03
CA PHE A 335 -8.42 -16.18 4.18
C PHE A 335 -9.72 -15.67 4.83
N ASP A 336 -10.68 -15.22 4.01
CA ASP A 336 -11.98 -14.76 4.50
C ASP A 336 -12.76 -15.89 5.19
N LYS A 337 -12.71 -17.12 4.64
CA LYS A 337 -13.32 -18.31 5.28
C LYS A 337 -12.67 -18.62 6.64
N LYS A 338 -11.34 -18.57 6.73
CA LYS A 338 -10.64 -18.80 7.99
C LYS A 338 -10.89 -17.68 9.00
N THR A 339 -11.09 -16.44 8.55
CA THR A 339 -11.54 -15.33 9.40
C THR A 339 -12.88 -15.64 10.06
N VAL A 340 -13.86 -16.12 9.28
CA VAL A 340 -15.16 -16.58 9.83
C VAL A 340 -14.96 -17.72 10.84
N TYR A 341 -14.05 -18.65 10.56
CA TYR A 341 -13.74 -19.75 11.49
C TYR A 341 -13.19 -19.27 12.83
N VAL A 342 -12.28 -18.27 12.84
CA VAL A 342 -11.75 -17.69 14.09
C VAL A 342 -12.87 -17.07 14.93
N TYR A 343 -13.80 -16.34 14.31
CA TYR A 343 -14.96 -15.80 15.03
C TYR A 343 -15.87 -16.90 15.58
N LYS A 344 -16.03 -18.03 14.88
CA LYS A 344 -16.78 -19.19 15.39
C LYS A 344 -16.10 -19.84 16.59
N LEU A 345 -14.77 -19.96 16.59
CA LEU A 345 -14.04 -20.44 17.78
C LEU A 345 -14.29 -19.55 18.99
N PHE A 346 -14.35 -18.22 18.78
CA PHE A 346 -14.69 -17.30 19.86
C PHE A 346 -16.17 -17.42 20.27
N GLU A 347 -17.08 -17.64 19.33
CA GLU A 347 -18.50 -17.92 19.63
C GLU A 347 -18.66 -19.17 20.50
N ASP A 348 -17.97 -20.26 20.15
CA ASP A 348 -17.99 -21.51 20.93
C ASP A 348 -17.47 -21.27 22.35
N ASP A 349 -16.43 -20.44 22.51
CA ASP A 349 -15.88 -20.06 23.81
C ASP A 349 -16.85 -19.19 24.65
N LEU A 350 -17.63 -18.32 23.99
CA LEU A 350 -18.73 -17.58 24.65
C LEU A 350 -19.82 -18.55 25.15
N GLN A 351 -20.20 -19.52 24.31
CA GLN A 351 -21.23 -20.51 24.66
C GLN A 351 -20.75 -21.42 25.79
N ALA A 352 -19.50 -21.88 25.74
CA ALA A 352 -18.87 -22.66 26.80
C ALA A 352 -18.85 -21.88 28.11
N THR A 353 -18.39 -20.63 28.09
CA THR A 353 -18.36 -19.77 29.29
C THR A 353 -19.76 -19.55 29.85
N LYS A 354 -20.77 -19.35 29.00
CA LYS A 354 -22.17 -19.22 29.44
C LYS A 354 -22.66 -20.47 30.16
N LYS A 355 -22.30 -21.66 29.67
CA LYS A 355 -22.64 -22.93 30.32
C LYS A 355 -21.91 -23.09 31.66
N GLU A 356 -20.60 -22.82 31.69
CA GLU A 356 -19.80 -22.88 32.92
C GLU A 356 -20.34 -21.95 34.02
N LEU A 357 -20.80 -20.74 33.68
CA LEU A 357 -21.39 -19.81 34.64
C LEU A 357 -22.65 -20.36 35.33
N VAL A 358 -23.38 -21.26 34.65
CA VAL A 358 -24.58 -21.90 35.19
C VAL A 358 -24.20 -23.14 35.99
N ASP A 359 -23.36 -24.00 35.42
CA ASP A 359 -22.96 -25.29 36.02
C ASP A 359 -22.10 -25.08 37.28
N GLU A 360 -21.22 -24.09 37.27
CA GLU A 360 -20.29 -23.76 38.36
C GLU A 360 -20.81 -22.64 39.25
N LYS A 361 -22.11 -22.32 39.18
CA LYS A 361 -22.70 -21.15 39.84
C LYS A 361 -22.37 -21.05 41.33
N GLU A 362 -22.25 -22.16 42.04
CA GLU A 362 -21.94 -22.23 43.48
C GLU A 362 -20.49 -22.62 43.78
N GLN A 363 -19.67 -22.88 42.77
CA GLN A 363 -18.26 -23.26 42.96
C GLN A 363 -17.41 -22.02 43.23
N TYR A 364 -16.49 -22.13 44.20
CA TYR A 364 -15.53 -21.08 44.52
C TYR A 364 -14.27 -21.67 45.17
N PRO A 365 -13.12 -21.00 45.09
CA PRO A 365 -11.90 -21.44 45.77
C PRO A 365 -12.10 -21.47 47.30
N ALA A 366 -11.68 -22.57 47.93
CA ALA A 366 -11.83 -22.76 49.38
C ALA A 366 -11.10 -21.70 50.23
N SER A 367 -10.10 -21.03 49.68
CA SER A 367 -9.37 -19.93 50.34
C SER A 367 -10.12 -18.60 50.35
N LEU A 368 -11.28 -18.51 49.68
CA LEU A 368 -12.05 -17.28 49.56
C LEU A 368 -13.43 -17.40 50.23
N PRO A 369 -13.97 -16.29 50.79
CA PRO A 369 -15.33 -16.27 51.32
C PRO A 369 -16.36 -16.61 50.23
N TYR A 370 -17.44 -17.31 50.59
CA TYR A 370 -18.46 -17.82 49.67
C TYR A 370 -18.90 -16.83 48.58
N TYR A 371 -19.43 -15.66 48.98
CA TYR A 371 -19.94 -14.67 48.03
C TYR A 371 -18.82 -14.00 47.22
N ALA A 372 -17.73 -13.61 47.88
CA ALA A 372 -16.60 -12.94 47.22
C ALA A 372 -15.88 -13.85 46.22
N GLY A 373 -15.70 -15.13 46.55
CA GLY A 373 -15.09 -16.14 45.69
C GLY A 373 -15.90 -16.39 44.42
N ARG A 374 -17.24 -16.53 44.56
CA ARG A 374 -18.14 -16.70 43.41
C ARG A 374 -18.14 -15.48 42.49
N ALA A 375 -18.22 -14.27 43.06
CA ALA A 375 -18.14 -13.03 42.29
C ALA A 375 -16.78 -12.89 41.57
N LEU A 376 -15.68 -13.31 42.22
CA LEU A 376 -14.35 -13.31 41.60
C LEU A 376 -14.29 -14.26 40.41
N MET A 377 -14.78 -15.50 40.53
CA MET A 377 -14.75 -16.46 39.42
C MET A 377 -15.51 -15.94 38.19
N ALA A 378 -16.70 -15.37 38.41
CA ALA A 378 -17.48 -14.73 37.36
C ALA A 378 -16.71 -13.59 36.66
N ARG A 379 -16.08 -12.71 37.45
CA ARG A 379 -15.24 -11.61 36.93
C ARG A 379 -14.02 -12.11 36.16
N LEU A 380 -13.38 -13.21 36.59
CA LEU A 380 -12.23 -13.78 35.89
C LEU A 380 -12.63 -14.34 34.52
N LYS A 381 -13.76 -15.05 34.44
CA LYS A 381 -14.31 -15.53 33.16
C LYS A 381 -14.63 -14.36 32.23
N LYS A 382 -15.28 -13.30 32.72
CA LYS A 382 -15.52 -12.05 31.96
C LYS A 382 -14.21 -11.44 31.44
N ARG A 383 -13.20 -11.23 32.30
CA ARG A 383 -11.91 -10.63 31.91
C ARG A 383 -11.17 -11.45 30.84
N ARG A 384 -11.34 -12.77 30.81
CA ARG A 384 -10.78 -13.63 29.78
C ARG A 384 -11.41 -13.32 28.42
N LEU A 385 -12.73 -13.26 28.36
CA LEU A 385 -13.48 -12.93 27.14
C LEU A 385 -13.20 -11.49 26.66
N GLU A 386 -13.12 -10.52 27.57
CA GLU A 386 -12.79 -9.13 27.23
C GLU A 386 -11.41 -9.01 26.58
N ARG A 387 -10.42 -9.77 27.06
CA ARG A 387 -9.09 -9.81 26.44
C ARG A 387 -9.14 -10.37 25.02
N LEU A 388 -9.87 -11.47 24.80
CA LEU A 388 -10.01 -12.08 23.49
C LEU A 388 -10.73 -11.15 22.50
N MET A 389 -11.85 -10.54 22.90
CA MET A 389 -12.56 -9.56 22.07
C MET A 389 -11.66 -8.36 21.75
N LYS A 390 -10.90 -7.85 22.74
CA LYS A 390 -9.97 -6.76 22.50
C LYS A 390 -8.92 -7.10 21.43
N MET A 391 -8.35 -8.30 21.45
CA MET A 391 -7.39 -8.70 20.41
C MET A 391 -8.03 -8.76 19.02
N LEU A 392 -9.30 -9.19 18.92
CA LEU A 392 -10.04 -9.18 17.66
C LEU A 392 -10.38 -7.76 17.20
N ASP A 393 -10.70 -6.85 18.13
CA ASP A 393 -10.98 -5.43 17.84
C ASP A 393 -9.71 -4.68 17.42
N ASP A 394 -8.57 -4.94 18.07
CA ASP A 394 -7.27 -4.34 17.75
C ASP A 394 -6.72 -4.81 16.38
N ALA A 395 -7.27 -5.91 15.82
CA ALA A 395 -6.89 -6.45 14.53
C ALA A 395 -7.66 -5.79 13.36
N GLU A 396 -7.45 -4.48 13.16
CA GLU A 396 -8.11 -3.67 12.12
C GLU A 396 -7.88 -4.19 10.69
N TRP A 397 -6.82 -4.97 10.48
CA TRP A 397 -6.48 -5.59 9.21
C TRP A 397 -7.39 -6.77 8.82
N LEU A 398 -8.22 -7.28 9.74
CA LEU A 398 -9.15 -8.36 9.45
C LEU A 398 -10.28 -7.90 8.52
N PRO A 399 -10.70 -8.74 7.57
CA PRO A 399 -11.82 -8.44 6.71
C PRO A 399 -13.13 -8.39 7.52
N TYR A 400 -14.03 -7.50 7.10
CA TYR A 400 -15.38 -7.48 7.61
C TYR A 400 -16.09 -8.81 7.37
N CYS A 401 -16.75 -9.34 8.40
CA CYS A 401 -17.61 -10.51 8.28
C CYS A 401 -18.85 -10.35 9.18
N GLY A 402 -20.04 -10.71 8.64
CA GLY A 402 -21.30 -10.55 9.39
C GLY A 402 -21.37 -11.41 10.65
N VAL A 403 -20.69 -12.57 10.66
CA VAL A 403 -20.58 -13.42 11.86
C VAL A 403 -19.86 -12.68 12.98
N GLY A 404 -18.85 -11.85 12.68
CA GLY A 404 -18.14 -11.08 13.69
C GLY A 404 -19.04 -10.07 14.42
N GLU A 405 -19.99 -9.44 13.73
CA GLU A 405 -20.96 -8.53 14.36
C GLU A 405 -21.94 -9.27 15.28
N GLU A 406 -22.42 -10.43 14.84
CA GLU A 406 -23.29 -11.29 15.65
C GLU A 406 -22.57 -11.73 16.94
N VAL A 407 -21.35 -12.23 16.81
CA VAL A 407 -20.52 -12.66 17.94
C VAL A 407 -20.22 -11.50 18.89
N ARG A 408 -19.91 -10.30 18.37
CA ARG A 408 -19.73 -9.10 19.21
C ARG A 408 -21.00 -8.73 19.98
N THR A 409 -22.17 -8.89 19.35
CA THR A 409 -23.47 -8.69 20.01
C THR A 409 -23.71 -9.73 21.12
N GLN A 410 -23.40 -11.01 20.87
CA GLN A 410 -23.50 -12.08 21.87
C GLN A 410 -22.55 -11.83 23.05
N PHE A 411 -21.31 -11.44 22.77
CA PHE A 411 -20.31 -11.06 23.76
C PHE A 411 -20.81 -9.94 24.67
N ASN A 412 -21.31 -8.84 24.09
CA ASN A 412 -21.82 -7.69 24.85
C ASN A 412 -22.97 -8.09 25.78
N LYS A 413 -23.88 -8.96 25.32
CA LYS A 413 -24.98 -9.50 26.14
C LYS A 413 -24.45 -10.36 27.29
N LEU A 414 -23.48 -11.23 27.03
CA LEU A 414 -22.91 -12.13 28.04
C LEU A 414 -22.15 -11.34 29.12
N VAL A 415 -21.35 -10.35 28.72
CA VAL A 415 -20.63 -9.46 29.65
C VAL A 415 -21.61 -8.76 30.59
N LYS A 416 -22.68 -8.17 30.05
CA LYS A 416 -23.72 -7.54 30.88
C LYS A 416 -24.39 -8.54 31.83
N THR A 417 -24.68 -9.76 31.35
CA THR A 417 -25.25 -10.83 32.17
C THR A 417 -24.32 -11.20 33.35
N ILE A 418 -23.01 -11.22 33.13
CA ILE A 418 -22.02 -11.50 34.19
C ILE A 418 -22.00 -10.35 35.21
N ASP A 419 -22.07 -9.10 34.76
CA ASP A 419 -22.12 -7.94 35.66
C ASP A 419 -23.37 -7.96 36.55
N ASP A 420 -24.54 -8.23 35.96
CA ASP A 420 -25.80 -8.38 36.68
C ASP A 420 -25.73 -9.53 37.71
N MET A 421 -25.11 -10.65 37.34
CA MET A 421 -24.91 -11.78 38.26
C MET A 421 -23.99 -11.42 39.44
N VAL A 422 -22.91 -10.66 39.19
CA VAL A 422 -22.01 -10.19 40.25
C VAL A 422 -22.74 -9.24 41.20
N MET A 423 -23.60 -8.37 40.68
CA MET A 423 -24.43 -7.48 41.50
C MET A 423 -25.46 -8.26 42.33
N ASP A 424 -26.11 -9.26 41.76
CA ASP A 424 -27.02 -10.16 42.48
C ASP A 424 -26.31 -10.91 43.63
N ILE A 425 -25.08 -11.40 43.40
CA ILE A 425 -24.25 -12.02 44.45
C ILE A 425 -23.94 -11.01 45.57
N TYR A 426 -23.66 -9.75 45.22
CA TYR A 426 -23.41 -8.70 46.21
C TYR A 426 -24.64 -8.35 47.05
N HIS A 427 -25.81 -8.24 46.43
CA HIS A 427 -27.06 -7.99 47.15
C HIS A 427 -27.41 -9.16 48.08
N LYS A 428 -27.28 -10.41 47.63
CA LYS A 428 -27.46 -11.60 48.48
C LYS A 428 -26.51 -11.64 49.66
N TRP A 429 -25.28 -11.17 49.47
CA TRP A 429 -24.34 -11.03 50.57
C TRP A 429 -24.83 -9.98 51.58
N ILE A 430 -25.23 -8.78 51.14
CA ILE A 430 -25.78 -7.75 52.03
C ILE A 430 -26.98 -8.28 52.81
N ASP A 431 -27.93 -8.92 52.13
CA ASP A 431 -29.14 -9.45 52.75
C ASP A 431 -28.85 -10.58 53.76
N SER A 432 -27.69 -11.23 53.65
CA SER A 432 -27.23 -12.24 54.61
C SER A 432 -26.57 -11.66 55.87
N LEU A 433 -26.29 -10.35 55.90
CA LEU A 433 -25.71 -9.67 57.05
C LEU A 433 -26.81 -9.20 58.02
N ASP A 434 -26.59 -9.37 59.32
CA ASP A 434 -27.48 -8.79 60.33
C ASP A 434 -27.35 -7.25 60.36
N GLU A 435 -28.43 -6.55 60.70
CA GLU A 435 -28.44 -5.08 60.86
C GLU A 435 -27.41 -4.56 61.88
N ASN A 436 -26.94 -5.41 62.80
CA ASN A 436 -26.04 -5.04 63.90
C ASN A 436 -24.76 -5.90 63.97
N MET A 437 -24.07 -6.08 62.84
CA MET A 437 -22.78 -6.79 62.77
C MET A 437 -21.74 -6.30 63.79
N ALA A 438 -21.70 -5.00 64.09
CA ALA A 438 -20.78 -4.43 65.07
C ALA A 438 -21.00 -4.96 66.49
N ALA A 439 -22.25 -5.29 66.85
CA ALA A 439 -22.55 -5.87 68.16
C ALA A 439 -21.98 -7.29 68.31
N ARG A 440 -21.77 -8.02 67.21
CA ARG A 440 -21.15 -9.36 67.23
C ARG A 440 -19.68 -9.31 67.66
N LEU A 441 -18.97 -8.20 67.43
CA LEU A 441 -17.58 -8.01 67.88
C LEU A 441 -17.47 -7.91 69.41
N ASN A 442 -18.56 -7.61 70.11
CA ASN A 442 -18.59 -7.54 71.58
C ASN A 442 -18.85 -8.92 72.23
N ARG A 443 -19.03 -9.99 71.43
CA ARG A 443 -19.22 -11.35 71.97
C ARG A 443 -17.88 -11.89 72.50
N PRO A 444 -17.87 -12.56 73.67
CA PRO A 444 -16.65 -13.15 74.22
C PRO A 444 -16.16 -14.27 73.30
N LEU A 445 -14.83 -14.29 73.05
CA LEU A 445 -14.17 -15.25 72.16
C LEU A 445 -14.22 -16.70 72.68
N LEU A 446 -14.39 -16.88 73.98
CA LEU A 446 -14.50 -18.18 74.63
C LEU A 446 -15.82 -18.27 75.38
N CYS A 447 -16.52 -19.38 75.19
CA CYS A 447 -17.74 -19.72 75.93
C CYS A 447 -17.57 -21.08 76.60
N ARG A 448 -18.38 -21.39 77.62
CA ARG A 448 -18.40 -22.73 78.20
C ARG A 448 -18.97 -23.69 77.16
N SER A 449 -18.26 -24.78 76.90
CA SER A 449 -18.70 -25.82 75.98
C SER A 449 -20.03 -26.41 76.41
N LEU A 450 -20.98 -26.44 75.48
CA LEU A 450 -22.28 -27.09 75.65
C LEU A 450 -22.19 -28.61 75.40
N VAL A 451 -21.14 -29.05 74.70
CA VAL A 451 -20.94 -30.45 74.29
C VAL A 451 -20.03 -31.20 75.27
N HIS A 452 -19.02 -30.52 75.81
CA HIS A 452 -18.05 -31.05 76.76
C HIS A 452 -18.09 -30.27 78.07
N GLN A 453 -18.92 -30.75 79.02
CA GLN A 453 -19.08 -30.12 80.33
C GLN A 453 -17.73 -29.87 81.02
N GLY A 454 -17.51 -28.63 81.45
CA GLY A 454 -16.30 -28.19 82.16
C GLY A 454 -15.19 -27.63 81.27
N LEU A 455 -15.32 -27.72 79.94
CA LEU A 455 -14.35 -27.14 79.01
C LEU A 455 -14.80 -25.78 78.46
N LEU A 456 -13.84 -24.97 78.02
CA LEU A 456 -14.08 -23.76 77.23
C LEU A 456 -13.94 -24.09 75.75
N GLU A 457 -14.82 -23.53 74.93
CA GLU A 457 -14.81 -23.64 73.48
C GLU A 457 -14.70 -22.27 72.82
N SER A 458 -14.19 -22.28 71.60
CA SER A 458 -14.07 -21.07 70.79
C SER A 458 -15.43 -20.64 70.24
N ASN A 459 -15.80 -19.40 70.50
CA ASN A 459 -17.08 -18.80 70.13
C ASN A 459 -16.96 -17.96 68.86
N PHE A 460 -16.36 -18.54 67.81
CA PHE A 460 -16.35 -17.93 66.48
C PHE A 460 -17.58 -18.36 65.69
N ASP A 461 -18.22 -17.40 65.02
CA ASP A 461 -19.23 -17.70 64.00
C ASP A 461 -18.57 -18.56 62.90
N ARG A 462 -19.19 -19.69 62.56
CA ARG A 462 -18.67 -20.64 61.55
C ARG A 462 -19.03 -20.25 60.13
#